data_AF-A0A1Q6DUI7-F1
#
_entry.id   AF-A0A1Q6DUI7-F1
#
_cell.length_a   1.000
_cell.length_b   1.000
_cell.length_c   1.000
_cell.angle_alpha   90.00
_cell.angle_beta   90.00
_cell.angle_gamma   90.00
#
_symmetry.space_group_name_H-M   'P 1'
#
loop_
_entity.id
_entity.type
_entity.pdbx_description
1 polymer ?
#
loop_
_entity_poly.entity_id
_entity_poly.type
_entity_poly.pdbx_seq_one_letter_code
_entity_poly.pdbx_strand_id
1 'polypeptide(L)'
;MGFLHLLQAGLIYYLSTDFSLPITVSHLTGQPGEAGLLTETLIEIPIGPAVALFLLISSIAHFYVSTIGYSSYIRYLDKKVNPYRWVEYTFSASLMIVIIAMFTGIYDLGYLLAIGFLNASMIWFGWLMEKFNDFEKEIDWSPYIFGCVAGAIPWIAIALYLIKGFISATGQVPEFVLWIYISIAIFFNIFAINQYLQYKQIGAWKNYIFGEKMYIVLSLVAKSALAWQIFSGTLMG
;
A
#
# COMPACT_ATOMS: atom_id res chain seq x y z
N MET A 1 18.12 0.82 6.05
CA MET A 1 16.66 0.84 5.77
C MET A 1 15.84 0.65 7.02
N GLY A 2 15.99 -0.46 7.77
CA GLY A 2 15.24 -0.68 9.03
C GLY A 2 15.27 0.53 9.98
N PHE A 3 16.46 1.03 10.35
CA PHE A 3 16.60 2.23 11.17
C PHE A 3 15.94 3.49 10.60
N LEU A 4 15.95 3.67 9.27
CA LEU A 4 15.32 4.85 8.64
C LEU A 4 13.80 4.78 8.74
N HIS A 5 13.21 3.59 8.58
CA HIS A 5 11.80 3.39 8.83
C HIS A 5 11.45 3.56 10.31
N LEU A 6 12.27 3.02 11.22
CA LEU A 6 12.06 3.14 12.66
C LEU A 6 12.07 4.61 13.12
N LEU A 7 13.08 5.37 12.67
CA LEU A 7 13.21 6.78 13.01
C LEU A 7 11.98 7.56 12.53
N GLN A 8 11.56 7.35 11.28
CA GLN A 8 10.36 8.00 10.75
C GLN A 8 9.10 7.58 11.51
N ALA A 9 8.95 6.30 11.84
CA ALA A 9 7.80 5.81 12.63
C ALA A 9 7.74 6.51 13.99
N GLY A 10 8.88 6.62 14.69
CA GLY A 10 8.98 7.32 15.97
C GLY A 10 8.68 8.82 15.86
N LEU A 11 9.22 9.48 14.82
CA LEU A 11 8.97 10.90 14.57
C LEU A 11 7.48 11.17 14.26
N ILE A 12 6.89 10.40 13.34
CA ILE A 12 5.46 10.53 13.03
C ILE A 12 4.63 10.29 14.29
N TYR A 13 4.88 9.21 15.03
CA TYR A 13 4.10 8.90 16.23
C TYR A 13 4.15 10.00 17.29
N TYR A 14 5.33 10.58 17.53
CA TYR A 14 5.52 11.57 18.59
C TYR A 14 5.10 12.99 18.19
N LEU A 15 5.24 13.35 16.91
CA LEU A 15 4.98 14.72 16.43
C LEU A 15 3.55 14.92 15.91
N SER A 16 2.78 13.86 15.69
CA SER A 16 1.43 13.97 15.15
C SER A 16 0.42 14.48 16.17
N THR A 17 -0.55 15.26 15.71
CA THR A 17 -1.79 15.57 16.44
C THR A 17 -2.66 14.33 16.64
N ASP A 18 -3.77 14.50 17.37
CA ASP A 18 -4.80 13.48 17.61
C ASP A 18 -5.82 13.34 16.47
N PHE A 19 -5.53 13.88 15.28
CA PHE A 19 -6.40 13.80 14.10
C PHE A 19 -6.81 12.34 13.81
N SER A 20 -8.13 12.12 13.74
CA SER A 20 -8.73 10.82 13.46
C SER A 20 -9.66 10.87 12.26
N LEU A 21 -9.87 9.71 11.64
CA LEU A 21 -10.91 9.51 10.62
C LEU A 21 -11.83 8.35 11.04
N PRO A 22 -13.13 8.43 10.74
CA PRO A 22 -14.09 7.43 11.15
C PRO A 22 -13.98 6.17 10.30
N ILE A 23 -14.32 5.03 10.90
CA ILE A 23 -14.79 3.84 10.21
C ILE A 23 -16.28 3.73 10.46
N THR A 24 -17.06 3.59 9.39
CA THR A 24 -18.52 3.56 9.43
C THR A 24 -19.08 2.23 8.93
N VAL A 25 -20.31 1.92 9.31
CA VAL A 25 -21.12 0.87 8.67
C VAL A 25 -22.49 1.45 8.35
N SER A 26 -23.01 1.12 7.16
CA SER A 26 -24.35 1.52 6.74
C SER A 26 -25.31 0.33 6.67
N HIS A 27 -26.54 0.50 7.13
CA HIS A 27 -27.59 -0.51 7.00
C HIS A 27 -28.91 0.12 6.52
N LEU A 28 -29.78 -0.70 5.90
CA LEU A 28 -31.09 -0.26 5.45
C LEU A 28 -32.01 -0.02 6.64
N THR A 29 -32.77 1.07 6.59
CA THR A 29 -33.80 1.37 7.60
C THR A 29 -35.17 0.77 7.28
N GLY A 30 -35.27 -0.01 6.20
CA GLY A 30 -36.52 -0.60 5.71
C GLY A 30 -36.32 -1.43 4.43
N GLN A 31 -37.33 -1.51 3.57
CA GLN A 31 -37.27 -2.34 2.36
C GLN A 31 -36.25 -1.84 1.32
N PRO A 32 -35.51 -2.75 0.65
CA PRO A 32 -34.58 -2.38 -0.42
C PRO A 32 -35.26 -1.58 -1.54
N GLY A 33 -34.66 -0.45 -1.94
CA GLY A 33 -35.16 0.40 -3.03
C GLY A 33 -36.12 1.52 -2.60
N GLU A 34 -36.69 1.44 -1.40
CA GLU A 34 -37.58 2.48 -0.83
C GLU A 34 -36.99 3.15 0.41
N ALA A 35 -36.27 2.39 1.23
CA ALA A 35 -35.68 2.89 2.47
C ALA A 35 -34.34 3.60 2.24
N GLY A 36 -34.05 4.57 3.11
CA GLY A 36 -32.74 5.20 3.20
C GLY A 36 -31.68 4.31 3.86
N LEU A 37 -30.45 4.80 3.86
CA LEU A 37 -29.34 4.20 4.60
C LEU A 37 -29.13 4.98 5.90
N LEU A 38 -29.00 4.25 7.01
CA LEU A 38 -28.47 4.79 8.27
C LEU A 38 -26.99 4.43 8.35
N THR A 39 -26.13 5.44 8.51
CA THR A 39 -24.67 5.29 8.63
C THR A 39 -24.26 5.58 10.07
N GLU A 40 -23.60 4.62 10.71
CA GLU A 40 -23.10 4.73 12.08
C GLU A 40 -21.58 4.67 12.09
N THR A 41 -20.95 5.45 12.98
CA THR A 41 -19.50 5.37 13.22
C THR A 41 -19.22 4.26 14.22
N LEU A 42 -18.38 3.30 13.84
CA LEU A 42 -17.96 2.21 14.70
C LEU A 42 -16.78 2.61 15.58
N ILE A 43 -15.79 3.27 14.98
CA ILE A 43 -14.54 3.64 15.64
C ILE A 43 -13.87 4.80 14.91
N GLU A 44 -13.15 5.62 15.67
CA GLU A 44 -12.26 6.67 15.15
C GLU A 44 -10.82 6.12 15.09
N ILE A 45 -10.20 6.19 13.92
CA ILE A 45 -8.82 5.72 13.72
C ILE A 45 -7.86 6.90 13.82
N PRO A 46 -6.95 6.94 14.81
CA PRO A 46 -5.95 7.99 14.90
C PRO A 46 -4.92 7.81 13.76
N ILE A 47 -4.80 8.82 12.90
CA ILE A 47 -4.05 8.68 11.64
C ILE A 47 -2.53 8.68 11.88
N GLY A 48 -2.02 9.46 12.83
CA GLY A 48 -0.59 9.45 13.19
C GLY A 48 -0.07 8.04 13.53
N PRO A 49 -0.67 7.34 14.51
CA PRO A 49 -0.36 5.95 14.81
C PRO A 49 -0.52 4.99 13.62
N ALA A 50 -1.57 5.14 12.80
CA ALA A 50 -1.77 4.31 11.62
C ALA A 50 -0.65 4.49 10.56
N VAL A 51 -0.18 5.72 10.37
CA VAL A 51 0.96 6.03 9.49
C VAL A 51 2.27 5.46 10.06
N ALA A 52 2.51 5.65 11.35
CA ALA A 52 3.67 5.08 12.03
C ALA A 52 3.69 3.54 11.93
N LEU A 53 2.53 2.90 11.94
CA LEU A 53 2.41 1.45 11.87
C LEU A 53 2.94 0.86 10.56
N PHE A 54 2.60 1.42 9.38
CA PHE A 54 3.12 0.88 8.13
C PHE A 54 4.65 1.05 8.00
N LEU A 55 5.20 2.13 8.59
CA LEU A 55 6.66 2.32 8.67
C LEU A 55 7.29 1.30 9.61
N LEU A 56 6.67 1.05 10.77
CA LEU A 56 7.15 0.09 11.75
C LEU A 56 7.15 -1.34 11.20
N ILE A 57 6.12 -1.73 10.45
CA ILE A 57 6.06 -3.04 9.77
C ILE A 57 7.29 -3.24 8.86
N SER A 58 7.65 -2.25 8.03
CA SER A 58 8.85 -2.33 7.19
C SER A 58 10.14 -2.34 8.00
N SER A 59 10.20 -1.57 9.08
CA SER A 59 11.34 -1.58 10.00
C SER A 59 11.58 -2.97 10.58
N ILE A 60 10.53 -3.61 11.10
CA ILE A 60 10.58 -4.95 11.67
C ILE A 60 11.04 -5.96 10.63
N ALA A 61 10.48 -5.94 9.41
CA ALA A 61 10.87 -6.86 8.35
C ALA A 61 12.36 -6.71 7.99
N HIS A 62 12.85 -5.47 7.86
CA HIS A 62 14.26 -5.21 7.59
C HIS A 62 15.17 -5.71 8.71
N PHE A 63 14.83 -5.46 9.98
CA PHE A 63 15.61 -5.97 11.09
C PHE A 63 15.61 -7.50 11.11
N TYR A 64 14.46 -8.13 10.89
CA TYR A 64 14.34 -9.58 10.83
C TYR A 64 15.26 -10.19 9.77
N VAL A 65 15.18 -9.73 8.51
CA VAL A 65 16.03 -10.27 7.43
C VAL A 65 17.51 -9.91 7.57
N SER A 66 17.87 -8.92 8.41
CA SER A 66 19.26 -8.57 8.72
C SER A 66 19.83 -9.26 9.96
N THR A 67 19.00 -9.97 10.73
CA THR A 67 19.38 -10.62 11.99
C THR A 67 18.99 -12.10 11.98
N ILE A 68 17.92 -12.47 12.69
CA ILE A 68 17.48 -13.85 12.92
C ILE A 68 17.09 -14.53 11.59
N GLY A 69 16.50 -13.77 10.66
CA GLY A 69 16.06 -14.26 9.35
C GLY A 69 17.14 -14.30 8.28
N TYR A 70 18.36 -13.79 8.54
CA TYR A 70 19.37 -13.54 7.51
C TYR A 70 19.75 -14.79 6.70
N SER A 71 20.08 -15.90 7.37
CA SER A 71 20.46 -17.14 6.68
C SER A 71 19.33 -17.69 5.80
N SER A 72 18.07 -17.48 6.19
CA SER A 72 16.92 -17.89 5.40
C SER A 72 16.66 -16.95 4.22
N TYR A 73 16.81 -15.65 4.44
CA TYR A 73 16.73 -14.62 3.41
C TYR A 73 17.71 -14.91 2.27
N ILE A 74 18.98 -15.16 2.56
CA ILE A 74 19.99 -15.50 1.55
C ILE A 74 19.59 -16.75 0.74
N ARG A 75 19.14 -17.83 1.40
CA ARG A 75 18.68 -19.04 0.70
C ARG A 75 17.49 -18.81 -0.23
N TYR A 76 16.61 -17.85 0.08
CA TYR A 76 15.52 -17.49 -0.81
C TYR A 76 16.00 -16.63 -1.98
N LEU A 77 16.93 -15.68 -1.74
CA LEU A 77 17.54 -14.88 -2.79
C LEU A 77 18.31 -15.73 -3.81
N ASP A 78 18.99 -16.80 -3.37
CA ASP A 78 19.65 -17.76 -4.27
C ASP A 78 18.65 -18.44 -5.23
N LYS A 79 17.41 -18.59 -4.77
CA LYS A 79 16.28 -19.11 -5.57
C LYS A 79 15.52 -18.01 -6.31
N LYS A 80 16.01 -16.77 -6.27
CA LYS A 80 15.39 -15.59 -6.90
C LYS A 80 13.95 -15.37 -6.42
N VAL A 81 13.71 -15.58 -5.13
CA VAL A 81 12.43 -15.31 -4.46
C VAL A 81 12.69 -14.51 -3.19
N ASN A 82 11.80 -13.61 -2.81
CA ASN A 82 11.83 -12.98 -1.49
C ASN A 82 10.44 -13.01 -0.82
N PRO A 83 10.10 -14.08 -0.07
CA PRO A 83 8.81 -14.16 0.60
C PRO A 83 8.65 -13.12 1.70
N TYR A 84 9.74 -12.68 2.35
CA TYR A 84 9.69 -11.68 3.42
C TYR A 84 9.20 -10.33 2.91
N ARG A 85 9.64 -9.92 1.72
CA ARG A 85 9.14 -8.70 1.05
C ARG A 85 7.64 -8.78 0.76
N TRP A 86 7.17 -9.92 0.23
CA TRP A 86 5.75 -10.08 -0.08
C TRP A 86 4.88 -10.11 1.19
N VAL A 87 5.33 -10.76 2.26
CA VAL A 87 4.63 -10.71 3.55
C VAL A 87 4.60 -9.28 4.09
N GLU A 88 5.73 -8.56 4.06
CA GLU A 88 5.79 -7.18 4.52
C GLU A 88 4.83 -6.26 3.73
N TYR A 89 4.90 -6.30 2.40
CA TYR A 89 4.03 -5.49 1.53
C TYR A 89 2.56 -5.85 1.66
N THR A 90 2.23 -7.11 1.98
CA THR A 90 0.84 -7.54 2.17
C THR A 90 0.16 -6.70 3.25
N PHE A 91 0.88 -6.40 4.34
CA PHE A 91 0.35 -5.61 5.44
C PHE A 91 0.60 -4.12 5.25
N SER A 92 1.83 -3.72 4.93
CA SER A 92 2.20 -2.31 4.90
C SER A 92 1.54 -1.57 3.73
N ALA A 93 1.60 -2.10 2.51
CA ALA A 93 1.00 -1.44 1.35
C ALA A 93 -0.53 -1.45 1.42
N SER A 94 -1.13 -2.49 2.02
CA SER A 94 -2.58 -2.56 2.21
C SER A 94 -3.07 -1.57 3.25
N LEU A 95 -2.31 -1.36 4.34
CA LEU A 95 -2.60 -0.27 5.28
C LEU A 95 -2.45 1.10 4.62
N MET A 96 -1.41 1.30 3.80
CA MET A 96 -1.22 2.55 3.07
C MET A 96 -2.41 2.88 2.16
N ILE A 97 -2.89 1.94 1.34
CA ILE A 97 -4.00 2.21 0.42
C ILE A 97 -5.34 2.42 1.16
N VAL A 98 -5.55 1.74 2.29
CA VAL A 98 -6.70 1.97 3.18
C VAL A 98 -6.68 3.39 3.72
N ILE A 99 -5.53 3.86 4.23
CA ILE A 99 -5.39 5.24 4.70
C ILE A 99 -5.67 6.24 3.56
N ILE A 100 -5.10 6.01 2.37
CA ILE A 100 -5.35 6.88 1.20
C ILE A 100 -6.84 6.92 0.85
N ALA A 101 -7.53 5.79 0.88
CA ALA A 101 -8.97 5.71 0.61
C ALA A 101 -9.77 6.54 1.64
N MET A 102 -9.42 6.46 2.92
CA MET A 102 -10.07 7.27 3.97
C MET A 102 -9.90 8.76 3.70
N PHE A 103 -8.73 9.23 3.25
CA PHE A 103 -8.53 10.64 2.87
C PHE A 103 -9.41 11.12 1.71
N THR A 104 -10.02 10.20 0.96
CA THR A 104 -10.99 10.51 -0.11
C THR A 104 -12.45 10.39 0.32
N GLY A 105 -12.70 10.14 1.60
CA GLY A 105 -14.05 10.00 2.16
C GLY A 105 -14.60 8.57 2.13
N ILE A 106 -13.77 7.57 1.84
CA ILE A 106 -14.17 6.16 1.91
C ILE A 106 -14.00 5.69 3.35
N TYR A 107 -15.10 5.63 4.11
CA TYR A 107 -15.10 5.24 5.53
C TYR A 107 -15.81 3.92 5.82
N ASP A 108 -16.60 3.41 4.87
CA ASP A 108 -17.33 2.16 5.05
C ASP A 108 -16.39 0.97 5.28
N LEU A 109 -16.59 0.25 6.38
CA LEU A 109 -15.73 -0.87 6.79
C LEU A 109 -15.66 -1.96 5.73
N GLY A 110 -16.79 -2.30 5.11
CA GLY A 110 -16.84 -3.33 4.06
C GLY A 110 -16.02 -2.92 2.84
N TYR A 111 -16.14 -1.65 2.43
CA TYR A 111 -15.36 -1.10 1.33
C TYR A 111 -13.86 -1.05 1.66
N LEU A 112 -13.48 -0.56 2.85
CA LEU A 112 -12.09 -0.50 3.28
C LEU A 112 -11.45 -1.90 3.35
N LEU A 113 -12.18 -2.90 3.84
CA LEU A 113 -11.74 -4.30 3.82
C LEU A 113 -11.53 -4.79 2.37
N ALA A 114 -12.47 -4.54 1.47
CA ALA A 114 -12.34 -4.94 0.07
C ALA A 114 -11.11 -4.30 -0.60
N ILE A 115 -10.88 -3.00 -0.38
CA ILE A 115 -9.69 -2.28 -0.86
C ILE A 115 -8.41 -2.91 -0.33
N GLY A 116 -8.35 -3.15 0.98
CA GLY A 116 -7.18 -3.76 1.64
C GLY A 116 -6.89 -5.17 1.11
N PHE A 117 -7.91 -6.03 0.98
CA PHE A 117 -7.73 -7.40 0.50
C PHE A 117 -7.44 -7.50 -1.00
N LEU A 118 -7.98 -6.61 -1.83
CA LEU A 118 -7.60 -6.52 -3.25
C LEU A 118 -6.14 -6.12 -3.40
N ASN A 119 -5.68 -5.16 -2.60
CA ASN A 119 -4.28 -4.78 -2.57
C ASN A 119 -3.38 -5.90 -2.05
N ALA A 120 -3.77 -6.60 -0.99
CA ALA A 120 -3.07 -7.80 -0.52
C ALA A 120 -3.00 -8.88 -1.62
N SER A 121 -4.09 -9.08 -2.38
CA SER A 121 -4.14 -10.02 -3.49
C SER A 121 -3.16 -9.65 -4.61
N MET A 122 -3.03 -8.36 -4.95
CA MET A 122 -1.98 -7.88 -5.88
C MET A 122 -0.58 -8.32 -5.42
N ILE A 123 -0.29 -8.15 -4.13
CA ILE A 123 1.00 -8.55 -3.53
C ILE A 123 1.19 -10.06 -3.59
N TRP A 124 0.15 -10.86 -3.28
CA TRP A 124 0.22 -12.32 -3.38
C TRP A 124 0.46 -12.78 -4.80
N PHE A 125 -0.14 -12.14 -5.80
CA PHE A 125 0.15 -12.43 -7.20
C PHE A 125 1.60 -12.12 -7.59
N GLY A 126 2.19 -11.05 -7.04
CA GLY A 126 3.63 -10.78 -7.13
C GLY A 126 4.47 -11.92 -6.53
N TRP A 127 4.06 -12.44 -5.37
CA TRP A 127 4.70 -13.60 -4.77
C TRP A 127 4.54 -14.87 -5.64
N LEU A 128 3.35 -15.13 -6.18
CA LEU A 128 3.13 -16.29 -7.05
C LEU A 128 3.96 -16.20 -8.34
N MET A 129 4.17 -14.99 -8.87
CA MET A 129 5.10 -14.76 -9.97
C MET A 129 6.49 -15.29 -9.63
N GLU A 130 7.00 -14.98 -8.43
CA GLU A 130 8.29 -15.49 -7.95
C GLU A 130 8.31 -16.98 -7.63
N LYS A 131 7.22 -17.48 -7.06
CA LYS A 131 7.17 -18.87 -6.61
C LYS A 131 7.08 -19.87 -7.75
N PHE A 132 6.41 -19.52 -8.84
CA PHE A 132 6.08 -20.47 -9.90
C PHE A 132 6.86 -20.27 -11.20
N ASN A 133 7.45 -19.10 -11.42
CA ASN A 133 8.28 -18.87 -12.60
C ASN A 133 9.76 -19.13 -12.32
N ASP A 134 10.40 -19.76 -13.31
CA ASP A 134 11.84 -19.97 -13.38
C ASP A 134 12.41 -19.16 -14.55
N PHE A 135 13.56 -18.53 -14.36
CA PHE A 135 14.23 -17.71 -15.37
C PHE A 135 14.82 -18.55 -16.52
N GLU A 136 14.94 -19.87 -16.36
CA GLU A 136 15.43 -20.79 -17.40
C GLU A 136 14.32 -21.29 -18.34
N LYS A 137 13.06 -20.99 -18.03
CA LYS A 137 11.88 -21.45 -18.78
C LYS A 137 11.14 -20.28 -19.40
N GLU A 138 10.18 -20.60 -20.26
CA GLU A 138 9.19 -19.61 -20.69
C GLU A 138 8.42 -19.07 -19.47
N ILE A 139 8.32 -17.74 -19.39
CA ILE A 139 7.69 -17.06 -18.27
C ILE A 139 6.17 -17.05 -18.47
N ASP A 140 5.45 -17.62 -17.51
CA ASP A 140 4.01 -17.45 -17.37
C ASP A 140 3.71 -16.10 -16.70
N TRP A 141 3.13 -15.19 -17.47
CA TRP A 141 2.77 -13.84 -17.03
C TRP A 141 1.42 -13.75 -16.32
N SER A 142 0.67 -14.86 -16.21
CA SER A 142 -0.67 -14.86 -15.60
C SER A 142 -0.69 -14.28 -14.19
N PRO A 143 0.24 -14.65 -13.26
CA PRO A 143 0.28 -14.04 -11.94
C PRO A 143 0.49 -12.52 -12.00
N TYR A 144 1.42 -12.05 -12.84
CA TYR A 144 1.68 -10.61 -13.00
C TYR A 144 0.45 -9.85 -13.50
N ILE A 145 -0.25 -10.40 -14.51
CA ILE A 145 -1.45 -9.77 -15.08
C ILE A 145 -2.57 -9.71 -14.03
N PHE A 146 -2.83 -10.80 -13.30
CA PHE A 146 -3.83 -10.81 -12.23
C PHE A 146 -3.46 -9.86 -11.10
N GLY A 147 -2.17 -9.74 -10.78
CA GLY A 147 -1.66 -8.73 -9.85
C GLY A 147 -1.98 -7.31 -10.32
N CYS A 148 -1.73 -6.98 -11.59
CA CYS A 148 -2.05 -5.67 -12.16
C CYS A 148 -3.55 -5.36 -12.11
N VAL A 149 -4.42 -6.34 -12.44
CA VAL A 149 -5.87 -6.18 -12.37
C VAL A 149 -6.31 -5.93 -10.93
N ALA A 150 -5.91 -6.80 -9.99
CA ALA A 150 -6.25 -6.63 -8.56
C ALA A 150 -5.73 -5.31 -8.00
N GLY A 151 -4.52 -4.89 -8.41
CA GLY A 151 -3.87 -3.67 -7.98
C GLY A 151 -4.51 -2.40 -8.52
N ALA A 152 -5.07 -2.42 -9.74
CA ALA A 152 -5.70 -1.26 -10.35
C ALA A 152 -7.05 -0.90 -9.71
N ILE A 153 -7.81 -1.88 -9.22
CA ILE A 153 -9.17 -1.69 -8.72
C ILE A 153 -9.24 -0.70 -7.53
N PRO A 154 -8.40 -0.80 -6.48
CA PRO A 154 -8.36 0.20 -5.41
C PRO A 154 -8.13 1.64 -5.91
N TRP A 155 -7.22 1.84 -6.86
CA TRP A 155 -6.94 3.16 -7.42
C TRP A 155 -8.13 3.71 -8.21
N ILE A 156 -8.80 2.87 -8.99
CA ILE A 156 -10.03 3.25 -9.71
C ILE A 156 -11.13 3.64 -8.72
N ALA A 157 -11.33 2.86 -7.66
CA ALA A 157 -12.29 3.17 -6.61
C ALA A 157 -12.03 4.55 -5.97
N ILE A 158 -10.78 4.81 -5.57
CA ILE A 158 -10.36 6.09 -4.98
C ILE A 158 -10.53 7.24 -5.98
N ALA A 159 -10.19 7.02 -7.27
CA ALA A 159 -10.36 8.02 -8.31
C ALA A 159 -11.83 8.45 -8.49
N LEU A 160 -12.78 7.52 -8.40
CA LEU A 160 -14.20 7.83 -8.50
C LEU A 160 -14.65 8.79 -7.38
N TYR A 161 -14.16 8.60 -6.16
CA TYR A 161 -14.44 9.50 -5.03
C TYR A 161 -13.82 10.88 -5.24
N LEU A 162 -12.56 10.94 -5.71
CA LEU A 162 -11.90 12.21 -6.03
C LEU A 162 -12.65 12.98 -7.13
N ILE A 163 -13.00 12.31 -8.24
CA ILE A 163 -13.75 12.90 -9.36
C ILE A 163 -15.12 13.42 -8.87
N LYS A 164 -15.82 12.63 -8.04
CA LYS A 164 -17.10 13.06 -7.47
C LYS A 164 -16.94 14.30 -6.60
N GLY A 165 -15.85 14.38 -5.83
CA GLY A 165 -15.46 15.57 -5.08
C GLY A 165 -15.32 16.79 -6.00
N PHE A 166 -14.53 16.69 -7.07
CA PHE A 166 -14.30 17.79 -8.02
C PHE A 166 -15.55 18.30 -8.74
N ILE A 167 -16.46 17.39 -9.13
CA ILE A 167 -17.65 17.75 -9.91
C ILE A 167 -18.79 18.26 -9.00
N SER A 168 -18.70 18.05 -7.69
CA SER A 168 -19.73 18.52 -6.76
C SER A 168 -19.68 20.04 -6.58
N ALA A 169 -20.84 20.69 -6.55
CA ALA A 169 -20.95 22.16 -6.45
C ALA A 169 -20.36 22.75 -5.16
N THR A 170 -20.13 21.93 -4.15
CA THR A 170 -19.57 22.29 -2.84
C THR A 170 -18.23 21.59 -2.55
N GLY A 171 -17.70 20.81 -3.49
CA GLY A 171 -16.56 19.94 -3.24
C GLY A 171 -15.23 20.64 -3.41
N GLN A 172 -14.45 20.64 -2.34
CA GLN A 172 -13.03 20.93 -2.39
C GLN A 172 -12.29 19.68 -1.93
N VAL A 173 -11.71 18.95 -2.88
CA VAL A 173 -10.72 17.92 -2.57
C VAL A 173 -9.45 18.66 -2.12
N PRO A 174 -8.93 18.44 -0.90
CA PRO A 174 -7.71 19.10 -0.47
C PRO A 174 -6.54 18.75 -1.40
N GLU A 175 -5.74 19.75 -1.74
CA GLU A 175 -4.68 19.60 -2.75
C GLU A 175 -3.67 18.49 -2.37
N PHE A 176 -3.32 18.38 -1.09
CA PHE A 176 -2.39 17.36 -0.60
C PHE A 176 -2.92 15.93 -0.82
N VAL A 177 -4.25 15.71 -0.79
CA VAL A 177 -4.86 14.41 -1.05
C VAL A 177 -4.68 14.02 -2.52
N LEU A 178 -4.81 14.99 -3.44
CA LEU A 178 -4.53 14.77 -4.86
C LEU A 178 -3.06 14.43 -5.09
N TRP A 179 -2.14 15.15 -4.44
CA TRP A 179 -0.70 14.87 -4.55
C TRP A 179 -0.33 13.50 -3.98
N ILE A 180 -0.95 13.09 -2.87
CA ILE A 180 -0.82 11.72 -2.34
C ILE A 180 -1.29 10.71 -3.38
N TYR A 181 -2.49 10.89 -3.93
CA TYR A 181 -3.04 9.98 -4.93
C TYR A 181 -2.09 9.82 -6.13
N ILE A 182 -1.66 10.93 -6.73
CA ILE A 182 -0.79 10.92 -7.91
C ILE A 182 0.58 10.31 -7.59
N SER A 183 1.25 10.82 -6.55
CA SER A 183 2.62 10.41 -6.22
C SER A 183 2.70 8.93 -5.84
N ILE A 184 1.76 8.45 -5.02
CA ILE A 184 1.77 7.06 -4.57
C ILE A 184 1.30 6.11 -5.68
N ALA A 185 0.35 6.50 -6.53
CA ALA A 185 0.01 5.73 -7.72
C ALA A 185 1.22 5.54 -8.64
N ILE A 186 2.03 6.58 -8.83
CA ILE A 186 3.29 6.49 -9.59
C ILE A 186 4.23 5.47 -8.94
N PHE A 187 4.45 5.55 -7.63
CA PHE A 187 5.30 4.56 -6.94
C PHE A 187 4.79 3.13 -7.12
N PHE A 188 3.49 2.89 -6.94
CA PHE A 188 2.88 1.56 -7.12
C PHE A 188 3.11 1.01 -8.53
N ASN A 189 3.04 1.85 -9.56
CA ASN A 189 3.36 1.44 -10.93
C ASN A 189 4.86 1.13 -11.09
N ILE A 190 5.75 1.88 -10.44
CA ILE A 190 7.19 1.59 -10.47
C ILE A 190 7.51 0.25 -9.79
N PHE A 191 6.78 -0.16 -8.74
CA PHE A 191 6.90 -1.51 -8.18
C PHE A 191 6.55 -2.59 -9.20
N ALA A 192 5.45 -2.43 -9.94
CA ALA A 192 5.07 -3.38 -10.99
C ALA A 192 6.11 -3.42 -12.12
N ILE A 193 6.58 -2.24 -12.57
CA ILE A 193 7.64 -2.12 -13.58
C ILE A 193 8.93 -2.82 -13.10
N ASN A 194 9.30 -2.68 -11.82
CA ASN A 194 10.46 -3.36 -11.26
C ASN A 194 10.37 -4.89 -11.42
N GLN A 195 9.20 -5.48 -11.12
CA GLN A 195 8.97 -6.91 -11.34
C GLN A 195 9.02 -7.27 -12.82
N TYR A 196 8.37 -6.47 -13.67
CA TYR A 196 8.35 -6.69 -15.11
C TYR A 196 9.76 -6.71 -15.70
N LEU A 197 10.59 -5.71 -15.38
CA LEU A 197 11.97 -5.61 -15.84
C LEU A 197 12.82 -6.78 -15.32
N GLN A 198 12.58 -7.22 -14.08
CA GLN A 198 13.22 -8.40 -13.50
C GLN A 198 12.91 -9.65 -14.32
N TYR A 199 11.64 -9.92 -14.63
CA TYR A 199 11.26 -11.10 -15.41
C TYR A 199 11.58 -11.01 -16.90
N LYS A 200 11.63 -9.80 -17.46
CA LYS A 200 12.12 -9.58 -18.83
C LYS A 200 13.65 -9.54 -18.93
N GLN A 201 14.37 -9.54 -17.81
CA GLN A 201 15.84 -9.51 -17.78
C GLN A 201 16.42 -8.32 -18.60
N ILE A 202 15.83 -7.14 -18.46
CA ILE A 202 16.20 -5.93 -19.22
C ILE A 202 17.23 -5.11 -18.46
N GLY A 203 18.34 -4.74 -19.10
CA GLY A 203 19.36 -3.86 -18.51
C GLY A 203 19.98 -4.43 -17.23
N ALA A 204 20.01 -3.63 -16.16
CA ALA A 204 20.56 -4.04 -14.86
C ALA A 204 19.71 -5.12 -14.14
N TRP A 205 18.43 -5.26 -14.51
CA TRP A 205 17.50 -6.25 -13.95
C TRP A 205 17.78 -7.69 -14.40
N LYS A 206 18.78 -7.91 -15.25
CA LYS A 206 19.37 -9.23 -15.47
C LYS A 206 19.88 -9.85 -14.17
N ASN A 207 20.30 -9.03 -13.22
CA ASN A 207 20.67 -9.47 -11.89
C ASN A 207 19.48 -9.34 -10.93
N TYR A 208 18.98 -10.46 -10.40
CA TYR A 208 17.88 -10.47 -9.41
C TYR A 208 18.18 -9.58 -8.20
N ILE A 209 19.43 -9.54 -7.73
CA ILE A 209 19.84 -8.73 -6.59
C ILE A 209 19.68 -7.23 -6.88
N PHE A 210 19.78 -6.81 -8.15
CA PHE A 210 19.49 -5.42 -8.52
C PHE A 210 18.00 -5.11 -8.33
N GLY A 211 17.10 -5.97 -8.81
CA GLY A 211 15.65 -5.83 -8.61
C GLY A 211 15.27 -5.80 -7.13
N GLU A 212 15.89 -6.66 -6.31
CA GLU A 212 15.74 -6.67 -4.85
C GLU A 212 16.18 -5.34 -4.20
N LYS A 213 17.35 -4.80 -4.59
CA LYS A 213 17.80 -3.49 -4.11
C LYS A 213 16.82 -2.37 -4.49
N MET A 214 16.27 -2.42 -5.70
CA MET A 214 15.27 -1.44 -6.13
C MET A 214 13.98 -1.53 -5.32
N TYR A 215 13.49 -2.73 -5.00
CA TYR A 215 12.34 -2.89 -4.09
C TYR A 215 12.59 -2.25 -2.72
N ILE A 216 13.78 -2.46 -2.16
CA ILE A 216 14.17 -1.89 -0.87
C ILE A 216 14.17 -0.35 -0.93
N VAL A 217 14.72 0.25 -1.99
CA VAL A 217 14.73 1.71 -2.20
C VAL A 217 13.32 2.25 -2.40
N LEU A 218 12.53 1.61 -3.28
CA LEU A 218 11.15 2.02 -3.55
C LEU A 218 10.28 1.96 -2.30
N SER A 219 10.46 0.91 -1.48
CA SER A 219 9.76 0.78 -0.19
C SER A 219 10.06 1.95 0.74
N LEU A 220 11.34 2.32 0.88
CA LEU A 220 11.71 3.47 1.69
C LEU A 220 11.10 4.75 1.14
N VAL A 221 11.31 5.04 -0.15
CA VAL A 221 10.91 6.32 -0.74
C VAL A 221 9.39 6.47 -0.75
N ALA A 222 8.64 5.47 -1.19
CA ALA A 222 7.18 5.53 -1.26
C ALA A 222 6.53 5.68 0.12
N LYS A 223 7.00 4.92 1.12
CA LYS A 223 6.50 4.99 2.50
C LYS A 223 6.83 6.33 3.15
N SER A 224 8.05 6.83 2.95
CA SER A 224 8.45 8.15 3.45
C SER A 224 7.61 9.25 2.79
N ALA A 225 7.45 9.20 1.47
CA ALA A 225 6.65 10.17 0.72
C ALA A 225 5.20 10.21 1.21
N LEU A 226 4.56 9.04 1.42
CA LEU A 226 3.20 9.01 1.94
C LEU A 226 3.13 9.55 3.38
N ALA A 227 4.02 9.09 4.26
CA ALA A 227 4.00 9.47 5.66
C ALA A 227 4.13 10.98 5.85
N TRP A 228 5.07 11.62 5.16
CA TRP A 228 5.31 13.05 5.30
C TRP A 228 4.31 13.93 4.55
N GLN A 229 3.71 13.44 3.45
CA GLN A 229 2.58 14.13 2.82
C GLN A 229 1.35 14.13 3.72
N ILE A 230 1.03 12.98 4.37
CA ILE A 230 -0.06 12.93 5.36
C ILE A 230 0.27 13.83 6.55
N PHE A 231 1.50 13.75 7.07
CA PHE A 231 1.91 14.53 8.22
C PHE A 231 1.73 16.03 7.99
N SER A 232 2.26 16.54 6.88
CA SER A 232 2.13 17.96 6.52
C SER A 232 0.70 18.37 6.17
N GLY A 233 -0.11 17.45 5.64
CA GLY A 233 -1.50 17.72 5.26
C GLY A 233 -2.46 17.81 6.45
N THR A 234 -2.29 16.97 7.48
CA THR A 234 -3.28 16.86 8.57
C THR A 234 -2.75 16.63 9.97
N LEU A 235 -1.48 16.28 10.16
CA LEU A 235 -0.95 15.89 11.48
C LEU A 235 -0.03 16.94 12.10
N MET A 236 0.26 18.03 11.39
CA MET A 236 0.94 19.20 11.95
C MET A 236 -0.04 19.99 12.84
N GLY A 237 0.38 20.26 14.07
CA GLY A 237 -0.31 21.17 15.00
C GLY A 237 0.07 22.62 14.79
#